data_AF-A0A8N4L5Y7-F1
#
_entry.id   AF-A0A8N4L5Y7-F1
#
_cell.length_a   1.000
_cell.length_b   1.000
_cell.length_c   1.000
_cell.angle_alpha   90.00
_cell.angle_beta   90.00
_cell.angle_gamma   90.00
#
_symmetry.space_group_name_H-M   'P 1'
#
loop_
_entity.id
_entity.type
_entity.pdbx_description
1 polymer ?
#
loop_
_entity_poly.entity_id
_entity_poly.type
_entity_poly.pdbx_seq_one_letter_code
_entity_poly.pdbx_strand_id
1 'polypeptide(L)'
;MKKQGSEVPFPGVHNSQGRGPLTIKHTKYYQWVAFTLFFQAILFYTPRWLWKSWEGGKIHALIMDLDIGICSEAEKKQKKKLLLDYLWENLRYHNWWAYRYYVCELLALINVIGQMFLMNRFFDGEFLQFGWKVIKYMEDDQEDRMDPMIYIFPRMTKCTFFKYGSSGEVEKHDAICILPLNVVNEKIYIFLWFWFILLTFLTLLTLIYRVVIIFSPRMRVYLFRMRFRLVRRDAIEIIVRRSKMGDWFLLYLLGENIDTVIFRDVVQDLANRLGHNQHHRVPGLKGEIQDA
;
A
#
# COMPACT_ATOMS: atom_id res chain seq x y z
N MET A 1 2.80 -41.94 14.87
CA MET A 1 1.59 -41.10 15.09
C MET A 1 0.53 -41.93 15.81
N LYS A 2 -0.34 -41.29 16.59
CA LYS A 2 -1.41 -42.00 17.31
C LYS A 2 -2.61 -42.26 16.41
N LYS A 3 -3.20 -43.47 16.46
CA LYS A 3 -4.33 -43.85 15.59
C LYS A 3 -5.65 -43.25 16.10
N GLN A 4 -6.35 -42.49 15.25
CA GLN A 4 -7.65 -41.90 15.57
C GLN A 4 -8.69 -43.00 15.88
N GLY A 5 -9.50 -42.80 16.92
CA GLY A 5 -10.52 -43.76 17.35
C GLY A 5 -10.00 -44.91 18.23
N SER A 6 -8.68 -45.08 18.35
CA SER A 6 -8.05 -46.08 19.23
C SER A 6 -7.23 -45.41 20.34
N GLU A 7 -6.31 -44.51 19.99
CA GLU A 7 -5.40 -43.87 20.96
C GLU A 7 -5.77 -42.41 21.27
N VAL A 8 -6.48 -41.75 20.35
CA VAL A 8 -6.96 -40.37 20.50
C VAL A 8 -8.33 -40.18 19.84
N PRO A 9 -9.21 -39.33 20.40
CA PRO A 9 -10.52 -39.05 19.82
C PRO A 9 -10.43 -38.21 18.54
N PHE A 10 -9.47 -37.28 18.46
CA PHE A 10 -9.27 -36.42 17.29
C PHE A 10 -7.79 -36.01 17.17
N PRO A 11 -7.24 -35.78 15.96
CA PRO A 11 -5.91 -35.22 15.78
C PRO A 11 -5.72 -33.92 16.60
N GLY A 12 -4.67 -33.87 17.42
CA GLY A 12 -4.39 -32.74 18.32
C GLY A 12 -5.13 -32.74 19.66
N VAL A 13 -6.04 -33.71 19.91
CA VAL A 13 -6.74 -33.87 21.19
C VAL A 13 -6.20 -35.10 21.93
N HIS A 14 -5.45 -34.90 23.01
CA HIS A 14 -4.86 -35.97 23.81
C HIS A 14 -5.59 -36.22 25.13
N ASN A 15 -5.50 -37.47 25.60
CA ASN A 15 -5.86 -37.86 26.96
C ASN A 15 -4.76 -37.41 27.95
N SER A 16 -5.15 -37.13 29.19
CA SER A 16 -4.25 -36.68 30.26
C SER A 16 -3.34 -37.79 30.82
N GLN A 17 -3.41 -39.01 30.28
CA GLN A 17 -2.74 -40.21 30.81
C GLN A 17 -1.34 -40.45 30.23
N GLY A 18 -0.78 -39.53 29.42
CA GLY A 18 0.56 -39.66 28.85
C GLY A 18 1.67 -39.34 29.86
N ARG A 19 2.75 -40.14 29.90
CA ARG A 19 3.96 -39.97 30.76
C ARG A 19 4.88 -38.79 30.36
N GLY A 20 4.49 -37.92 29.43
CA GLY A 20 5.30 -36.79 28.95
C GLY A 20 4.75 -35.43 29.39
N PRO A 21 5.55 -34.34 29.29
CA PRO A 21 5.05 -33.00 29.56
C PRO A 21 3.87 -32.67 28.64
N LEU A 22 2.72 -32.36 29.22
CA LEU A 22 1.50 -31.99 28.50
C LEU A 22 1.68 -30.57 27.91
N THR A 23 2.01 -30.47 26.62
CA THR A 23 1.98 -29.19 25.91
C THR A 23 0.54 -28.83 25.55
N ILE A 24 -0.15 -28.13 26.45
CA ILE A 24 -1.53 -27.65 26.23
C ILE A 24 -1.47 -26.31 25.50
N LYS A 25 -1.90 -26.27 24.24
CA LYS A 25 -2.07 -25.02 23.49
C LYS A 25 -3.48 -24.47 23.74
N HIS A 26 -3.57 -23.31 24.38
CA HIS A 26 -4.84 -22.64 24.63
C HIS A 26 -5.22 -21.72 23.47
N THR A 27 -6.25 -22.11 22.72
CA THR A 27 -6.79 -21.33 21.60
C THR A 27 -7.69 -20.20 22.12
N LYS A 28 -7.13 -19.02 22.46
CA LYS A 28 -7.92 -17.85 22.92
C LYS A 28 -8.10 -16.74 21.87
N TYR A 29 -7.39 -16.81 20.76
CA TYR A 29 -7.37 -15.74 19.76
C TYR A 29 -8.72 -15.52 19.04
N TYR A 30 -9.59 -16.54 18.99
CA TYR A 30 -10.83 -16.50 18.21
C TYR A 30 -11.78 -15.37 18.63
N GLN A 31 -11.75 -14.95 19.90
CA GLN A 31 -12.52 -13.81 20.42
C GLN A 31 -12.04 -12.47 19.85
N TRP A 32 -10.76 -12.41 19.47
CA TRP A 32 -10.08 -11.19 19.05
C TRP A 32 -9.99 -11.03 17.54
N VAL A 33 -10.27 -12.08 16.76
CA VAL A 33 -10.13 -12.09 15.30
C VAL A 33 -10.84 -10.90 14.64
N ALA A 34 -12.11 -10.67 14.97
CA ALA A 34 -12.90 -9.57 14.37
C ALA A 34 -12.30 -8.19 14.70
N PHE A 35 -11.90 -7.97 15.95
CA PHE A 35 -11.27 -6.73 16.40
C PHE A 35 -9.92 -6.50 15.73
N THR A 36 -9.12 -7.56 15.61
CA THR A 36 -7.84 -7.52 14.89
C THR A 36 -8.08 -7.10 13.44
N LEU A 37 -8.95 -7.80 12.69
CA LEU A 37 -9.23 -7.48 11.29
C LEU A 37 -9.72 -6.03 11.09
N PHE A 38 -10.58 -5.54 11.99
CA PHE A 38 -11.04 -4.16 11.98
C PHE A 38 -9.89 -3.16 12.20
N PHE A 39 -9.03 -3.43 13.19
CA PHE A 39 -7.85 -2.61 13.44
C PHE A 39 -6.87 -2.63 12.26
N GLN A 40 -6.68 -3.78 11.61
CA GLN A 40 -5.87 -3.88 10.40
C GLN A 40 -6.43 -3.01 9.28
N ALA A 41 -7.75 -3.00 9.08
CA ALA A 41 -8.40 -2.16 8.07
C ALA A 41 -8.14 -0.67 8.32
N ILE A 42 -8.21 -0.21 9.58
CA ILE A 42 -7.88 1.18 9.96
C ILE A 42 -6.42 1.51 9.61
N LEU A 43 -5.49 0.62 9.97
CA LEU A 43 -4.08 0.81 9.69
C LEU A 43 -3.79 0.87 8.18
N PHE A 44 -4.45 0.03 7.36
CA PHE A 44 -4.36 0.12 5.90
C PHE A 44 -4.96 1.40 5.32
N TYR A 45 -5.96 1.99 5.97
CA TYR A 45 -6.53 3.27 5.54
C TYR A 45 -5.64 4.47 5.92
N THR A 46 -4.80 4.33 6.94
CA THR A 46 -4.03 5.43 7.55
C THR A 46 -3.14 6.19 6.54
N PRO A 47 -2.33 5.55 5.67
CA PRO A 47 -1.50 6.29 4.71
C PRO A 47 -2.30 7.17 3.75
N ARG A 48 -3.48 6.68 3.30
CA ARG A 48 -4.37 7.42 2.42
C ARG A 48 -5.00 8.61 3.14
N TRP A 49 -5.49 8.40 4.36
CA TRP A 49 -6.05 9.45 5.17
C TRP A 49 -5.02 10.55 5.46
N LEU A 50 -3.80 10.15 5.82
CA LEU A 50 -2.70 11.06 6.08
C LEU A 50 -2.35 11.90 4.86
N TRP A 51 -2.26 11.27 3.68
CA TRP A 51 -2.05 12.01 2.43
C TRP A 51 -3.17 13.01 2.17
N LYS A 52 -4.44 12.58 2.23
CA LYS A 52 -5.58 13.48 1.99
C LYS A 52 -5.58 14.69 2.94
N SER A 53 -5.26 14.45 4.22
CA SER A 53 -5.16 15.52 5.22
C SER A 53 -4.02 16.49 4.89
N TRP A 54 -2.85 15.97 4.49
CA TRP A 54 -1.69 16.79 4.13
C TRP A 54 -1.77 17.49 2.78
N GLU A 55 -2.49 16.91 1.82
CA GLU A 55 -2.73 17.49 0.50
C GLU A 55 -3.63 18.72 0.60
N GLY A 56 -4.63 18.68 1.50
CA GLY A 56 -5.50 19.81 1.82
C GLY A 56 -6.38 20.26 0.64
N GLY A 57 -6.65 19.37 -0.32
CA GLY A 57 -7.47 19.68 -1.51
C GLY A 57 -6.78 20.57 -2.54
N LYS A 58 -5.46 20.75 -2.47
CA LYS A 58 -4.70 21.59 -3.41
C LYS A 58 -4.92 21.20 -4.87
N ILE A 59 -4.93 19.90 -5.20
CA ILE A 59 -5.09 19.46 -6.58
C ILE A 59 -6.49 19.78 -7.09
N HIS A 60 -7.50 19.51 -6.28
CA HIS A 60 -8.89 19.84 -6.60
C HIS A 60 -9.08 21.35 -6.84
N ALA A 61 -8.47 22.19 -5.98
CA ALA A 61 -8.50 23.64 -6.15
C ALA A 61 -7.79 24.12 -7.43
N LEU A 62 -6.69 23.47 -7.84
CA LEU A 62 -5.93 23.83 -9.04
C LEU A 62 -6.54 23.33 -10.35
N ILE A 63 -7.34 22.25 -10.31
CA ILE A 63 -8.06 21.77 -11.49
C ILE A 63 -9.15 22.77 -11.89
N MET A 64 -9.80 23.47 -10.95
CA MET A 64 -10.79 24.53 -11.24
C MET A 64 -11.86 24.14 -12.29
N ASP A 65 -12.32 22.88 -12.28
CA ASP A 65 -13.23 22.31 -13.29
C ASP A 65 -12.71 22.34 -14.75
N LEU A 66 -11.38 22.39 -14.94
CA LEU A 66 -10.72 22.27 -16.25
C LEU A 66 -10.70 20.81 -16.77
N ASP A 67 -11.35 19.89 -16.07
CA ASP A 67 -11.65 18.52 -16.50
C ASP A 67 -12.91 18.45 -17.38
N ILE A 68 -13.80 19.45 -17.31
CA ILE A 68 -15.05 19.49 -18.06
C ILE A 68 -14.88 20.33 -19.33
N GLY A 69 -14.99 19.70 -20.50
CA GLY A 69 -14.82 20.36 -21.81
C GLY A 69 -15.87 21.42 -22.16
N ILE A 70 -16.97 21.49 -21.41
CA ILE A 70 -18.13 22.36 -21.61
C ILE A 70 -18.00 23.61 -20.72
N CYS A 71 -17.03 24.47 -21.04
CA CYS A 71 -16.88 25.81 -20.43
C CYS A 71 -16.82 26.86 -21.53
N SER A 72 -17.22 28.09 -21.24
CA SER A 72 -17.06 29.21 -22.18
C SER A 72 -15.58 29.46 -22.47
N GLU A 73 -15.22 29.80 -23.71
CA GLU A 73 -13.83 30.05 -24.10
C GLU A 73 -13.19 31.19 -23.29
N ALA A 74 -13.98 32.18 -22.86
CA ALA A 74 -13.52 33.25 -21.98
C ALA A 74 -13.11 32.72 -20.59
N GLU A 75 -13.94 31.85 -20.01
CA GLU A 75 -13.69 31.24 -18.69
C GLU A 75 -12.47 30.30 -18.75
N LYS A 76 -12.37 29.47 -19.80
CA LYS A 76 -11.20 28.62 -20.03
C LYS A 76 -9.92 29.44 -20.06
N LYS A 77 -9.91 30.55 -20.81
CA LYS A 77 -8.74 31.43 -20.92
C LYS A 77 -8.36 32.06 -19.57
N GLN A 78 -9.35 32.47 -18.77
CA GLN A 78 -9.11 33.02 -17.43
C GLN A 78 -8.55 31.97 -16.47
N LYS A 79 -9.19 30.80 -16.36
CA LYS A 79 -8.76 29.70 -15.50
C LYS A 79 -7.37 29.19 -15.88
N LYS A 80 -7.10 29.04 -17.19
CA LYS A 80 -5.76 28.70 -17.71
C LYS A 80 -4.70 29.71 -17.26
N LYS A 81 -5.00 31.01 -17.36
CA LYS A 81 -4.08 32.07 -16.94
C LYS A 81 -3.80 32.00 -15.43
N LEU A 82 -4.83 31.84 -14.61
CA LEU A 82 -4.69 31.69 -13.15
C LEU A 82 -3.82 30.49 -12.77
N LEU A 83 -4.05 29.33 -13.38
CA LEU A 83 -3.24 28.13 -13.16
C LEU A 83 -1.78 28.37 -13.54
N LEU A 84 -1.55 29.00 -14.70
CA LEU A 84 -0.21 29.27 -15.19
C LEU A 84 0.55 30.27 -14.31
N ASP A 85 -0.13 31.34 -13.87
CA ASP A 85 0.45 32.34 -12.97
C ASP A 85 0.79 31.72 -11.61
N TYR A 86 -0.10 30.87 -11.06
CA TYR A 86 0.20 30.09 -9.84
C TYR A 86 1.43 29.20 -9.99
N LEU A 87 1.51 28.43 -11.08
CA LEU A 87 2.63 27.51 -11.36
C LEU A 87 3.96 28.26 -11.51
N TRP A 88 3.91 29.46 -12.08
CA TRP A 88 5.07 30.32 -12.25
C TRP A 88 5.55 30.91 -10.92
N GLU A 89 4.65 31.52 -10.15
CA GLU A 89 4.96 32.19 -8.88
C GLU A 89 5.46 31.20 -7.81
N ASN A 90 4.90 29.99 -7.78
CA ASN A 90 5.22 28.98 -6.77
C ASN A 90 6.22 27.91 -7.26
N LEU A 91 6.91 28.16 -8.38
CA LEU A 91 7.89 27.22 -8.91
C LEU A 91 8.98 26.92 -7.86
N ARG A 92 9.35 25.65 -7.70
CA ARG A 92 10.37 25.11 -6.78
C ARG A 92 9.97 25.05 -5.30
N TYR A 93 8.77 25.48 -4.93
CA TYR A 93 8.25 25.39 -3.56
C TYR A 93 7.43 24.12 -3.26
N HIS A 94 7.12 23.31 -4.27
CA HIS A 94 6.28 22.11 -4.11
C HIS A 94 7.01 20.86 -3.61
N ASN A 95 8.33 20.92 -3.37
CA ASN A 95 9.13 19.76 -2.96
C ASN A 95 8.63 19.11 -1.68
N TRP A 96 8.39 19.91 -0.64
CA TRP A 96 7.92 19.42 0.64
C TRP A 96 6.55 18.72 0.52
N TRP A 97 5.67 19.28 -0.31
CA TRP A 97 4.38 18.69 -0.62
C TRP A 97 4.52 17.33 -1.32
N ALA A 98 5.43 17.18 -2.29
CA ALA A 98 5.70 15.89 -2.94
C ALA A 98 6.39 14.88 -2.01
N TYR A 99 7.31 15.30 -1.14
CA TYR A 99 7.94 14.39 -0.18
C TYR A 99 6.94 13.81 0.82
N ARG A 100 5.93 14.59 1.24
CA ARG A 100 4.82 14.07 2.07
C ARG A 100 4.09 12.92 1.38
N TYR A 101 3.88 12.97 0.06
CA TYR A 101 3.30 11.87 -0.70
C TYR A 101 4.18 10.62 -0.66
N TYR A 102 5.48 10.77 -0.95
CA TYR A 102 6.42 9.64 -0.93
C TYR A 102 6.57 9.02 0.46
N VAL A 103 6.48 9.83 1.52
CA VAL A 103 6.42 9.33 2.90
C VAL A 103 5.16 8.49 3.13
N CYS A 104 4.00 8.89 2.60
CA CYS A 104 2.79 8.06 2.69
C CYS A 104 2.92 6.75 1.91
N GLU A 105 3.55 6.75 0.72
CA GLU A 105 3.85 5.50 -0.01
C GLU A 105 4.81 4.59 0.79
N LEU A 106 5.83 5.17 1.44
CA LEU A 106 6.75 4.42 2.31
C LEU A 106 6.02 3.85 3.54
N LEU A 107 5.16 4.65 4.18
CA LEU A 107 4.32 4.22 5.29
C LEU A 107 3.37 3.09 4.88
N ALA A 108 2.91 3.05 3.63
CA ALA A 108 2.11 1.93 3.13
C ALA A 108 2.91 0.62 3.09
N LEU A 109 4.18 0.65 2.65
CA LEU A 109 5.07 -0.52 2.70
C LEU A 109 5.34 -0.94 4.15
N ILE A 110 5.71 0.01 5.01
CA ILE A 110 5.94 -0.26 6.44
C ILE A 110 4.69 -0.86 7.07
N ASN A 111 3.51 -0.36 6.71
CA ASN A 111 2.26 -0.92 7.20
C ASN A 111 2.08 -2.36 6.73
N VAL A 112 2.21 -2.70 5.44
CA VAL A 112 2.03 -4.10 4.97
C VAL A 112 3.01 -5.04 5.69
N ILE A 113 4.28 -4.63 5.84
CA ILE A 113 5.29 -5.42 6.58
C ILE A 113 4.90 -5.55 8.06
N GLY A 114 4.51 -4.45 8.70
CA GLY A 114 4.05 -4.42 10.08
C GLY A 114 2.82 -5.30 10.31
N GLN A 115 1.89 -5.36 9.36
CA GLN A 115 0.72 -6.25 9.40
C GLN A 115 1.13 -7.71 9.36
N MET A 116 2.12 -8.07 8.54
CA MET A 116 2.66 -9.43 8.50
C MET A 116 3.25 -9.83 9.86
N PHE A 117 4.02 -8.94 10.50
CA PHE A 117 4.57 -9.17 11.84
C PHE A 117 3.50 -9.20 12.93
N LEU A 118 2.50 -8.32 12.86
CA LEU A 118 1.36 -8.31 13.78
C LEU A 118 0.62 -9.64 13.73
N MET A 119 0.36 -10.15 12.53
CA MET A 119 -0.28 -11.46 12.35
C MET A 119 0.59 -12.61 12.81
N ASN A 120 1.91 -12.52 12.58
CA ASN A 120 2.84 -13.48 13.14
C ASN A 120 2.80 -13.52 14.65
N ARG A 121 2.74 -12.36 15.30
CA ARG A 121 2.63 -12.27 16.76
C ARG A 121 1.26 -12.72 17.28
N PHE A 122 0.20 -12.53 16.50
CA PHE A 122 -1.17 -12.96 16.82
C PHE A 122 -1.33 -14.49 16.79
N PHE A 123 -0.60 -15.18 15.91
CA PHE A 123 -0.59 -16.64 15.78
C PHE A 123 0.66 -17.31 16.37
N ASP A 124 1.25 -16.72 17.42
CA ASP A 124 2.38 -17.28 18.17
C ASP A 124 3.60 -17.67 17.31
N GLY A 125 3.89 -16.90 16.25
CA GLY A 125 5.06 -17.08 15.39
C GLY A 125 4.83 -17.95 14.14
N GLU A 126 3.62 -18.47 13.95
CA GLU A 126 3.33 -19.42 12.87
C GLU A 126 2.92 -18.77 11.54
N PHE A 127 2.54 -17.48 11.53
CA PHE A 127 1.95 -16.83 10.36
C PHE A 127 2.95 -16.61 9.22
N LEU A 128 4.22 -16.30 9.49
CA LEU A 128 5.19 -16.03 8.41
C LEU A 128 5.45 -17.25 7.53
N GLN A 129 5.51 -18.44 8.14
CA GLN A 129 5.72 -19.71 7.44
C GLN A 129 4.43 -20.30 6.89
N PHE A 130 3.30 -19.68 7.18
CA PHE A 130 1.97 -20.23 6.96
C PHE A 130 1.70 -20.56 5.49
N GLY A 131 1.88 -19.60 4.57
CA GLY A 131 1.61 -19.83 3.15
C GLY A 131 2.51 -20.89 2.52
N TRP A 132 3.78 -20.94 2.92
CA TRP A 132 4.71 -21.98 2.47
C TRP A 132 4.28 -23.38 2.94
N LYS A 133 3.81 -23.51 4.19
CA LYS A 133 3.27 -24.77 4.71
C LYS A 133 2.01 -25.21 3.94
N VAL A 134 1.16 -24.26 3.55
CA VAL A 134 -0.05 -24.55 2.74
C VAL A 134 0.33 -25.01 1.33
N ILE A 135 1.31 -24.38 0.67
CA ILE A 135 1.78 -24.81 -0.66
C ILE A 135 2.34 -26.23 -0.59
N LYS A 136 3.23 -26.51 0.37
CA LYS A 136 3.81 -27.84 0.55
C LYS A 136 2.73 -28.89 0.82
N TYR A 137 1.72 -28.55 1.62
CA TYR A 137 0.60 -29.44 1.89
C TYR A 137 -0.24 -29.78 0.64
N MET A 138 -0.39 -28.87 -0.32
CA MET A 138 -1.09 -29.17 -1.56
C MET A 138 -0.32 -30.16 -2.46
N GLU A 139 1.00 -30.29 -2.25
CA GLU A 139 1.88 -31.17 -3.02
C GLU A 139 1.96 -32.59 -2.43
N ASP A 140 1.66 -32.78 -1.14
CA ASP A 140 1.73 -34.09 -0.45
C ASP A 140 0.57 -35.06 -0.84
N ASP A 141 0.84 -36.37 -0.79
CA ASP A 141 -0.11 -37.45 -1.11
C ASP A 141 -1.31 -37.52 -0.16
N GLN A 142 -2.50 -37.86 -0.68
CA GLN A 142 -3.79 -37.80 0.03
C GLN A 142 -3.88 -38.60 1.34
N GLU A 143 -3.14 -39.69 1.48
CA GLU A 143 -3.29 -40.64 2.59
C GLU A 143 -2.62 -40.16 3.91
N ASP A 144 -1.58 -39.31 3.81
CA ASP A 144 -0.86 -38.75 4.97
C ASP A 144 -1.18 -37.26 5.22
N ARG A 145 -2.21 -36.73 4.54
CA ARG A 145 -2.60 -35.31 4.63
C ARG A 145 -3.13 -34.96 6.02
N MET A 146 -2.28 -34.35 6.84
CA MET A 146 -2.71 -33.61 8.01
C MET A 146 -2.62 -32.11 7.72
N ASP A 147 -3.77 -31.45 7.60
CA ASP A 147 -3.86 -30.01 7.39
C ASP A 147 -2.97 -29.28 8.43
N PRO A 148 -1.88 -28.59 8.02
CA PRO A 148 -1.03 -27.81 8.94
C PRO A 148 -1.83 -26.77 9.72
N MET A 149 -2.99 -26.42 9.16
CA MET A 149 -3.96 -25.49 9.74
C MET A 149 -4.65 -26.01 10.99
N ILE A 150 -4.70 -27.33 11.25
CA ILE A 150 -5.32 -27.86 12.49
C ILE A 150 -4.59 -27.32 13.74
N TYR A 151 -3.29 -27.04 13.63
CA TYR A 151 -2.49 -26.51 14.74
C TYR A 151 -2.75 -25.01 15.03
N ILE A 152 -3.20 -24.25 14.03
CA ILE A 152 -3.45 -22.81 14.15
C ILE A 152 -4.95 -22.55 14.32
N PHE A 153 -5.77 -23.22 13.52
CA PHE A 153 -7.24 -23.11 13.45
C PHE A 153 -7.89 -24.47 13.74
N PRO A 154 -7.83 -24.97 15.00
CA PRO A 154 -8.47 -26.23 15.34
C PRO A 154 -9.99 -26.09 15.19
N ARG A 155 -10.59 -27.03 14.44
CA ARG A 155 -12.05 -27.12 14.28
C ARG A 155 -12.70 -27.90 15.43
N MET A 156 -11.90 -28.67 16.17
CA MET A 156 -12.31 -29.42 17.37
C MET A 156 -11.28 -29.22 18.48
N THR A 157 -11.75 -28.99 19.70
CA THR A 157 -10.90 -28.78 20.89
C THR A 157 -11.46 -29.53 22.10
N LYS A 158 -10.61 -29.74 23.11
CA LYS A 158 -11.05 -30.23 24.42
C LYS A 158 -11.42 -29.06 25.31
N CYS A 159 -12.67 -29.02 25.76
CA CYS A 159 -13.15 -28.11 26.79
C CYS A 159 -13.13 -28.81 28.15
N THR A 160 -12.64 -28.12 29.16
CA THR A 160 -12.65 -28.55 30.56
C THR A 160 -13.67 -27.70 31.29
N PHE A 161 -14.76 -28.31 31.74
CA PHE A 161 -15.82 -27.66 32.51
C PHE A 161 -15.66 -28.01 33.99
N PHE A 162 -15.80 -27.01 34.85
CA PHE A 162 -15.82 -27.19 36.30
C PHE A 162 -17.26 -27.02 36.77
N LYS A 163 -17.83 -28.06 37.39
CA LYS A 163 -19.17 -28.04 37.98
C LYS A 163 -19.06 -28.35 39.46
N TYR A 164 -20.06 -27.93 40.25
CA TYR A 164 -20.14 -28.27 41.66
C TYR A 164 -21.06 -29.47 41.82
N GLY A 165 -20.53 -30.53 42.44
CA GLY A 165 -21.30 -31.72 42.77
C GLY A 165 -22.29 -31.48 43.93
N SER A 166 -23.11 -32.48 44.23
CA SER A 166 -24.08 -32.43 45.36
C SER A 166 -23.41 -32.20 46.73
N SER A 167 -22.13 -32.52 46.85
CA SER A 167 -21.32 -32.29 48.06
C SER A 167 -20.65 -30.90 48.12
N GLY A 168 -20.82 -30.06 47.08
CA GLY A 168 -20.14 -28.77 46.97
C GLY A 168 -18.68 -28.84 46.48
N GLU A 169 -18.15 -30.04 46.25
CA GLU A 169 -16.82 -30.27 45.68
C GLU A 169 -16.80 -29.94 44.17
N VAL A 170 -15.66 -29.48 43.64
CA VAL A 170 -15.49 -29.18 42.22
C VAL A 170 -15.25 -30.48 41.43
N GLU A 171 -16.19 -30.82 40.56
CA GLU A 171 -16.07 -31.91 39.59
C GLU A 171 -15.63 -31.40 38.22
N LYS A 172 -14.64 -32.07 37.63
CA LYS A 172 -14.08 -31.74 36.31
C LYS A 172 -14.70 -32.62 35.23
N HIS A 173 -15.34 -32.00 34.24
CA HIS A 173 -15.88 -32.67 33.06
C HIS A 173 -15.13 -32.25 31.81
N ASP A 174 -14.62 -33.23 31.08
CA ASP A 174 -13.96 -33.04 29.80
C ASP A 174 -14.96 -33.31 28.66
N ALA A 175 -15.12 -32.36 27.74
CA ALA A 175 -15.95 -32.54 26.56
C ALA A 175 -15.22 -32.11 25.28
N ILE A 176 -15.65 -32.64 24.14
CA ILE A 176 -15.18 -32.22 22.82
C ILE A 176 -16.08 -31.08 22.34
N CYS A 177 -15.45 -29.98 21.94
CA CYS A 177 -16.11 -28.78 21.44
C CYS A 177 -15.79 -28.57 19.95
N ILE A 178 -16.80 -28.19 19.17
CA ILE A 178 -16.65 -27.84 17.75
C ILE A 178 -16.54 -26.31 17.64
N LEU A 179 -15.57 -25.83 16.87
CA LEU A 179 -15.33 -24.40 16.60
C LEU A 179 -15.62 -24.09 15.12
N PRO A 180 -16.90 -23.88 14.74
CA PRO A 180 -17.26 -23.68 13.34
C PRO A 180 -16.69 -22.39 12.74
N LEU A 181 -16.51 -21.34 13.54
CA LEU A 181 -15.92 -20.06 13.08
C LEU A 181 -14.49 -20.22 12.55
N ASN A 182 -13.74 -21.22 13.03
CA ASN A 182 -12.38 -21.45 12.59
C ASN A 182 -12.28 -21.93 11.14
N VAL A 183 -13.35 -22.55 10.60
CA VAL A 183 -13.40 -22.92 9.16
C VAL A 183 -13.38 -21.67 8.28
N VAL A 184 -14.11 -20.63 8.67
CA VAL A 184 -14.16 -19.36 7.95
C VAL A 184 -12.84 -18.59 8.12
N ASN A 185 -12.35 -18.50 9.35
CA ASN A 185 -11.08 -17.82 9.65
C ASN A 185 -9.91 -18.45 8.89
N GLU A 186 -9.86 -19.78 8.80
CA GLU A 186 -8.89 -20.51 8.01
C GLU A 186 -8.81 -19.97 6.57
N LYS A 187 -9.96 -19.83 5.89
CA LYS A 187 -9.97 -19.36 4.48
C LYS A 187 -9.60 -17.90 4.35
N ILE A 188 -10.06 -17.06 5.27
CA ILE A 188 -9.71 -15.63 5.31
C ILE A 188 -8.20 -15.46 5.46
N TYR A 189 -7.57 -16.17 6.40
CA TYR A 189 -6.15 -15.98 6.69
C TYR A 189 -5.22 -16.60 5.63
N ILE A 190 -5.66 -17.65 4.92
CA ILE A 190 -4.99 -18.10 3.68
C ILE A 190 -4.99 -16.98 2.65
N PHE A 191 -6.16 -16.42 2.36
CA PHE A 191 -6.28 -15.34 1.38
C PHE A 191 -5.41 -14.14 1.79
N LEU A 192 -5.51 -13.70 3.05
CA LEU A 192 -4.75 -12.55 3.55
C LEU A 192 -3.24 -12.75 3.48
N TRP A 193 -2.72 -13.95 3.73
CA TRP A 193 -1.28 -14.21 3.66
C TRP A 193 -0.75 -13.96 2.24
N PHE A 194 -1.37 -14.58 1.23
CA PHE A 194 -0.98 -14.37 -0.17
C PHE A 194 -1.19 -12.93 -0.61
N TRP A 195 -2.29 -12.32 -0.14
CA TRP A 195 -2.60 -10.93 -0.41
C TRP A 195 -1.53 -9.97 0.15
N PHE A 196 -1.05 -10.19 1.38
CA PHE A 196 0.01 -9.35 1.97
C PHE A 196 1.34 -9.50 1.22
N ILE A 197 1.70 -10.69 0.75
CA ILE A 197 2.88 -10.89 -0.09
C ILE A 197 2.75 -10.12 -1.41
N LEU A 198 1.61 -10.25 -2.10
CA LEU A 198 1.32 -9.52 -3.33
C LEU A 198 1.39 -8.00 -3.10
N LEU A 199 0.73 -7.50 -2.06
CA LEU A 199 0.76 -6.08 -1.72
C LEU A 199 2.17 -5.59 -1.39
N THR A 200 2.97 -6.38 -0.65
CA THR A 200 4.37 -6.03 -0.36
C THR A 200 5.16 -5.90 -1.66
N PHE A 201 5.01 -6.83 -2.58
CA PHE A 201 5.68 -6.79 -3.88
C PHE A 201 5.26 -5.58 -4.73
N LEU A 202 3.96 -5.33 -4.88
CA LEU A 202 3.44 -4.21 -5.68
C LEU A 202 3.83 -2.84 -5.07
N THR A 203 3.77 -2.71 -3.75
CA THR A 203 4.19 -1.47 -3.06
C THR A 203 5.69 -1.25 -3.15
N LEU A 204 6.49 -2.32 -3.03
CA LEU A 204 7.94 -2.26 -3.23
C LEU A 204 8.30 -1.81 -4.65
N LEU A 205 7.67 -2.40 -5.67
CA LEU A 205 7.86 -1.97 -7.07
C LEU A 205 7.52 -0.49 -7.27
N THR A 206 6.42 -0.04 -6.65
CA THR A 206 6.02 1.38 -6.70
C THR A 206 7.10 2.27 -6.08
N LEU A 207 7.65 1.90 -4.93
CA LEU A 207 8.72 2.66 -4.28
C LEU A 207 10.01 2.66 -5.08
N ILE A 208 10.41 1.52 -5.67
CA ILE A 208 11.56 1.45 -6.57
C ILE A 208 11.35 2.39 -7.76
N TYR A 209 10.16 2.36 -8.37
CA TYR A 209 9.79 3.28 -9.44
C TYR A 209 9.92 4.75 -9.01
N ARG A 210 9.46 5.13 -7.82
CA ARG A 210 9.64 6.50 -7.29
C ARG A 210 11.10 6.87 -7.10
N VAL A 211 11.90 5.97 -6.52
CA VAL A 211 13.34 6.16 -6.31
C VAL A 211 14.03 6.44 -7.66
N VAL A 212 13.73 5.63 -8.68
CA VAL A 212 14.27 5.83 -10.04
C VAL A 212 13.90 7.20 -10.61
N ILE A 213 12.67 7.68 -10.44
CA ILE A 213 12.24 9.01 -10.91
C ILE A 213 12.96 10.15 -10.18
N ILE A 214 13.15 10.01 -8.86
CA ILE A 214 13.83 11.02 -8.04
C ILE A 214 15.27 11.19 -8.52
N PHE A 215 15.99 10.08 -8.70
CA PHE A 215 17.40 10.09 -9.09
C PHE A 215 17.63 10.37 -10.59
N SER A 216 16.68 10.03 -11.47
CA SER A 216 16.85 10.16 -12.92
C SER A 216 15.98 11.26 -13.54
N PRO A 217 16.55 12.44 -13.87
CA PRO A 217 15.87 13.45 -14.68
C PRO A 217 15.48 12.94 -16.07
N ARG A 218 16.22 11.97 -16.63
CA ARG A 218 15.90 11.37 -17.94
C ARG A 218 14.59 10.59 -17.89
N MET A 219 14.37 9.84 -16.81
CA MET A 219 13.10 9.13 -16.61
C MET A 219 11.92 10.10 -16.46
N ARG A 220 12.14 11.24 -15.80
CA ARG A 220 11.14 12.32 -15.70
C ARG A 220 10.70 12.87 -17.06
N VAL A 221 11.66 13.11 -17.97
CA VAL A 221 11.36 13.51 -19.35
C VAL A 221 10.62 12.39 -20.11
N TYR A 222 11.09 11.15 -19.99
CA TYR A 222 10.50 10.00 -20.67
C TYR A 222 9.03 9.79 -20.28
N LEU A 223 8.72 9.83 -18.98
CA LEU A 223 7.36 9.66 -18.46
C LEU A 223 6.41 10.77 -18.92
N PHE A 224 6.86 12.03 -18.87
CA PHE A 224 6.07 13.15 -19.40
C PHE A 224 5.76 12.96 -20.89
N ARG A 225 6.74 12.52 -21.68
CA ARG A 225 6.56 12.28 -23.11
C ARG A 225 5.60 11.15 -23.40
N MET A 226 5.71 10.05 -22.66
CA MET A 226 4.88 8.87 -22.87
C MET A 226 3.40 9.17 -22.61
N ARG A 227 3.13 9.94 -21.54
CA ARG A 227 1.77 10.30 -21.10
C ARG A 227 1.21 11.48 -21.90
N PHE A 228 1.97 12.56 -22.07
CA PHE A 228 1.52 13.83 -22.65
C PHE A 228 2.07 14.04 -24.07
N ARG A 229 1.63 13.18 -24.99
CA ARG A 229 2.12 13.14 -26.38
C ARG A 229 1.87 14.43 -27.18
N LEU A 230 0.88 15.21 -26.79
CA LEU A 230 0.52 16.49 -27.43
C LEU A 230 1.50 17.64 -27.10
N VAL A 231 2.29 17.51 -26.04
CA VAL A 231 3.24 18.55 -25.61
C VAL A 231 4.53 18.47 -26.43
N ARG A 232 5.02 19.62 -26.90
CA ARG A 232 6.29 19.67 -27.66
C ARG A 232 7.47 19.21 -26.80
N ARG A 233 8.41 18.50 -27.43
CA ARG A 233 9.54 17.84 -26.75
C ARG A 233 10.50 18.82 -26.07
N ASP A 234 10.73 19.96 -26.71
CA ASP A 234 11.53 21.08 -26.21
C ASP A 234 10.93 21.67 -24.93
N ALA A 235 9.61 21.89 -24.92
CA ALA A 235 8.90 22.42 -23.75
C ALA A 235 9.05 21.51 -22.51
N ILE A 236 8.91 20.18 -22.70
CA ILE A 236 9.10 19.20 -21.62
C ILE A 236 10.54 19.24 -21.09
N GLU A 237 11.54 19.27 -21.97
CA GLU A 237 12.95 19.31 -21.55
C GLU A 237 13.28 20.59 -20.76
N ILE A 238 12.79 21.75 -21.22
CA ILE A 238 12.97 23.03 -20.52
C ILE A 238 12.35 22.95 -19.12
N ILE A 239 11.12 22.44 -19.00
CA ILE A 239 10.43 22.33 -17.72
C ILE A 239 11.16 21.39 -16.79
N VAL A 240 11.47 20.16 -17.21
CA VAL A 240 12.13 19.16 -16.35
C VAL A 240 13.52 19.64 -15.90
N ARG A 241 14.23 20.40 -16.73
CA ARG A 241 15.55 20.95 -16.39
C ARG A 241 15.48 22.11 -15.39
N ARG A 242 14.41 22.91 -15.44
CA ARG A 242 14.24 24.12 -14.60
C ARG A 242 13.46 23.85 -13.31
N SER A 243 12.56 22.88 -13.34
CA SER A 243 11.68 22.54 -12.23
C SER A 243 12.36 21.57 -11.25
N LYS A 244 11.93 21.60 -9.98
CA LYS A 244 12.37 20.61 -8.99
C LYS A 244 11.42 19.41 -9.01
N MET A 245 11.75 18.38 -8.22
CA MET A 245 10.97 17.14 -8.14
C MET A 245 9.50 17.39 -7.80
N GLY A 246 9.22 18.30 -6.87
CA GLY A 246 7.85 18.59 -6.45
C GLY A 246 7.00 19.25 -7.53
N ASP A 247 7.59 20.16 -8.31
CA ASP A 247 6.87 20.81 -9.42
C ASP A 247 6.60 19.81 -10.54
N TRP A 248 7.57 18.95 -10.85
CA TRP A 248 7.40 17.88 -11.82
C TRP A 248 6.28 16.95 -11.41
N PHE A 249 6.24 16.56 -10.13
CA PHE A 249 5.19 15.70 -9.59
C PHE A 249 3.82 16.38 -9.61
N LEU A 250 3.75 17.66 -9.25
CA LEU A 250 2.52 18.45 -9.33
C LEU A 250 2.00 18.52 -10.77
N LEU A 251 2.86 18.89 -11.73
CA LEU A 251 2.49 18.95 -13.14
C LEU A 251 2.07 17.58 -13.68
N TYR A 252 2.74 16.50 -13.25
CA TYR A 252 2.35 15.15 -13.63
C TYR A 252 0.94 14.84 -13.15
N LEU A 253 0.62 15.12 -11.89
CA LEU A 253 -0.71 14.88 -11.31
C LEU A 253 -1.79 15.78 -11.92
N LEU A 254 -1.49 17.05 -12.17
CA LEU A 254 -2.41 17.96 -12.86
C LEU A 254 -2.73 17.47 -14.27
N GLY A 255 -1.73 17.00 -15.02
CA GLY A 255 -1.95 16.48 -16.37
C GLY A 255 -2.82 15.22 -16.42
N GLU A 256 -2.90 14.45 -15.32
CA GLU A 256 -3.82 13.31 -15.25
C GLU A 256 -5.27 13.70 -15.00
N ASN A 257 -5.51 14.91 -14.49
CA ASN A 257 -6.83 15.37 -14.06
C ASN A 257 -7.36 16.57 -14.85
N ILE A 258 -6.58 17.17 -15.76
CA ILE A 258 -6.98 18.29 -16.62
C ILE A 258 -7.10 17.79 -18.07
N ASP A 259 -7.99 18.40 -18.87
CA ASP A 259 -8.08 18.12 -20.30
C ASP A 259 -6.71 18.23 -21.00
N THR A 260 -6.41 17.25 -21.86
CA THR A 260 -5.07 17.10 -22.46
C THR A 260 -4.68 18.28 -23.37
N VAL A 261 -5.64 18.98 -23.98
CA VAL A 261 -5.40 20.14 -24.84
C VAL A 261 -5.11 21.36 -23.98
N ILE A 262 -5.91 21.57 -22.93
CA ILE A 262 -5.68 22.67 -21.97
C ILE A 262 -4.33 22.50 -21.28
N PHE A 263 -4.03 21.29 -20.78
CA PHE A 263 -2.76 20.98 -20.15
C PHE A 263 -1.59 21.22 -21.10
N ARG A 264 -1.71 20.81 -22.36
CA ARG A 264 -0.70 21.08 -23.39
C ARG A 264 -0.40 22.58 -23.47
N ASP A 265 -1.41 23.40 -23.56
CA ASP A 265 -1.22 24.84 -23.76
C ASP A 265 -0.62 25.49 -22.51
N VAL A 266 -1.05 25.10 -21.30
CA VAL A 266 -0.46 25.56 -20.03
C VAL A 266 1.03 25.23 -19.96
N VAL A 267 1.40 23.99 -20.28
CA VAL A 267 2.78 23.51 -20.22
C VAL A 267 3.66 24.21 -21.26
N GLN A 268 3.15 24.42 -22.48
CA GLN A 268 3.90 25.15 -23.51
C GLN A 268 4.11 26.62 -23.14
N ASP A 269 3.06 27.30 -22.65
CA ASP A 269 3.16 28.70 -22.24
C ASP A 269 4.10 28.86 -21.02
N LEU A 270 4.05 27.92 -20.06
CA LEU A 270 4.97 27.89 -18.93
C LEU A 270 6.43 27.70 -19.39
N ALA A 271 6.68 26.78 -20.34
CA ALA A 271 8.01 26.58 -20.91
C ALA A 271 8.52 27.83 -21.65
N ASN A 272 7.65 28.51 -22.41
CA ASN A 272 7.99 29.76 -23.09
C ASN A 272 8.40 30.86 -22.09
N ARG A 273 7.67 31.03 -20.98
CA ARG A 273 8.03 31.97 -19.90
C ARG A 273 9.37 31.61 -19.25
N LEU A 274 9.62 30.32 -19.02
CA LEU A 274 10.88 29.82 -18.46
C LEU A 274 12.06 30.02 -19.42
N GLY A 275 11.83 29.91 -20.73
CA GLY A 275 12.81 30.14 -21.78
C GLY A 275 13.18 31.61 -21.95
N HIS A 276 12.19 32.53 -21.95
CA HIS A 276 12.43 33.97 -22.14
C HIS A 276 13.30 34.59 -21.04
N ASN A 277 13.14 34.17 -19.79
CA ASN A 277 13.98 34.65 -18.68
C ASN A 277 15.46 34.24 -18.77
N GLN A 278 15.81 33.36 -19.72
CA GLN A 278 17.20 33.02 -20.00
C GLN A 278 17.89 34.12 -20.81
N HIS A 279 17.18 34.85 -21.67
CA HIS A 279 17.76 35.91 -22.49
C HIS A 279 18.12 37.18 -21.68
N HIS A 280 17.45 37.44 -20.56
CA HIS A 280 17.78 38.58 -19.70
C HIS A 280 18.91 38.32 -18.68
N ARG A 281 19.40 37.08 -18.56
CA ARG A 281 20.52 36.72 -17.65
C ARG A 281 21.86 36.48 -18.34
N VAL A 282 21.97 36.75 -19.64
CA VAL A 282 23.26 36.77 -20.35
C VAL A 282 23.57 38.22 -20.76
N PRO A 283 24.27 39.01 -19.91
CA PRO A 283 25.01 40.16 -20.42
C PRO A 283 26.26 39.64 -21.13
N GLY A 284 26.36 39.94 -22.43
CA GLY A 284 27.63 40.07 -23.14
C GLY A 284 28.40 38.77 -23.47
N LEU A 285 28.10 38.18 -24.62
CA LEU A 285 29.17 37.80 -25.55
C LEU A 285 28.64 37.93 -26.98
N LYS A 286 28.61 39.17 -27.48
CA LYS A 286 28.54 39.48 -28.90
C LYS A 286 29.64 40.46 -29.21
N GLY A 287 30.52 40.06 -30.11
CA GLY A 287 31.40 40.95 -30.85
C GLY A 287 32.87 40.81 -30.47
N GLU A 288 33.59 39.97 -31.20
CA GLU A 288 34.75 40.44 -31.97
C GLU A 288 34.99 39.44 -33.11
N ILE A 289 34.63 39.85 -34.32
CA ILE A 289 35.23 39.40 -35.57
C ILE A 289 36.18 40.54 -35.93
N GLN A 290 37.50 40.33 -35.92
CA GLN A 290 38.42 41.00 -36.85
C GLN A 290 39.83 40.39 -36.80
N ASP A 291 40.25 39.88 -37.97
CA ASP A 291 41.57 39.96 -38.58
C ASP A 291 42.83 39.90 -37.70
N ALA A 292 43.51 38.74 -37.72
CA ALA A 292 44.97 38.57 -37.90
C ALA A 292 45.31 37.08 -38.08
#